data_AF-A0A9X3EZJ7-F1
#
_entry.id   AF-A0A9X3EZJ7-F1
#
_cell.length_a   1.000
_cell.length_b   1.000
_cell.length_c   1.000
_cell.angle_alpha   90.00
_cell.angle_beta   90.00
_cell.angle_gamma   90.00
#
_symmetry.space_group_name_H-M   'P 1'
#
loop_
_entity.id
_entity.type
_entity.pdbx_description
1 polymer ?
#
loop_
_entity_poly.entity_id
_entity_poly.type
_entity_poly.pdbx_seq_one_letter_code
_entity_poly.pdbx_strand_id
1 'polypeptide(L)' 'MKIELDSYNLLVAERTLVELALHSAGNIVGAAKLLGTTRHGVKRRIIKHNIRWVRSSLQDRSSGAGDAVR' A
#
# COMPACT_ATOMS: atom_id res chain seq x y z
N MET A 1 2.15 -4.60 -11.35
CA MET A 1 3.12 -4.30 -10.27
C MET A 1 3.50 -5.61 -9.61
N LYS A 2 4.80 -5.86 -9.40
CA LYS A 2 5.32 -7.05 -8.71
C LYS A 2 5.71 -6.63 -7.29
N ILE A 3 5.28 -7.39 -6.28
CA ILE A 3 5.66 -7.15 -4.89
C ILE A 3 6.71 -8.22 -4.55
N GLU A 4 7.94 -7.79 -4.26
CA GLU A 4 9.05 -8.67 -3.91
C GLU A 4 9.31 -8.60 -2.39
N LEU A 5 9.74 -9.71 -1.81
CA LEU A 5 10.01 -9.86 -0.38
C LEU A 5 11.46 -10.30 -0.20
N ASP A 6 12.30 -9.41 0.34
CA ASP A 6 13.75 -9.66 0.46
C ASP A 6 14.13 -10.53 1.67
N SER A 7 13.15 -10.87 2.53
CA SER A 7 13.37 -11.58 3.78
C SER A 7 12.50 -12.82 3.91
N TYR A 8 13.09 -13.93 4.35
CA TYR A 8 12.36 -15.13 4.78
C TYR A 8 11.70 -15.00 6.15
N ASN A 9 11.84 -13.83 6.81
CA ASN A 9 11.10 -13.54 8.03
C ASN A 9 9.67 -13.13 7.67
N LEU A 10 8.71 -14.01 7.95
CA LEU A 10 7.29 -13.81 7.66
C LEU A 10 6.71 -12.53 8.26
N LEU A 11 7.19 -12.09 9.43
CA LEU A 11 6.70 -10.86 10.06
C LEU A 11 7.15 -9.62 9.29
N VAL A 12 8.43 -9.56 8.95
CA VAL A 12 9.02 -8.46 8.18
C VAL A 12 8.41 -8.42 6.79
N ALA A 13 8.33 -9.58 6.13
CA ALA A 13 7.74 -9.71 4.82
C ALA A 13 6.27 -9.27 4.78
N GLU A 14 5.46 -9.71 5.75
CA GLU A 14 4.04 -9.31 5.83
C GLU A 14 3.90 -7.80 6.07
N ARG A 15 4.75 -7.21 6.91
CA ARG A 15 4.77 -5.77 7.14
C ARG A 15 5.06 -5.00 5.85
N THR A 16 6.15 -5.34 5.16
CA THR A 16 6.58 -4.68 3.93
C THR A 16 5.54 -4.82 2.83
N LEU A 17 4.94 -6.00 2.68
CA LEU A 17 3.87 -6.26 1.72
C LEU A 17 2.67 -5.33 1.92
N VAL A 18 2.25 -5.16 3.19
CA VAL A 18 1.10 -4.30 3.55
C VAL A 18 1.42 -2.82 3.35
N GLU A 19 2.63 -2.37 3.72
CA GLU A 19 3.10 -1.00 3.48
C GLU A 19 3.12 -0.68 1.98
N LEU A 20 3.70 -1.55 1.16
CA LEU A 20 3.74 -1.37 -0.30
C LEU A 20 2.35 -1.34 -0.94
N ALA A 21 1.45 -2.22 -0.51
CA ALA A 21 0.08 -2.24 -1.03
C ALA A 21 -0.69 -0.96 -0.64
N LEU A 22 -0.49 -0.45 0.58
CA LEU A 22 -1.11 0.79 1.05
C LEU A 22 -0.58 2.01 0.30
N HIS A 23 0.74 2.07 0.04
CA HIS A 23 1.35 3.15 -0.74
C HIS A 23 0.93 3.09 -2.22
N SER A 24 0.92 1.90 -2.83
CA SER A 24 0.54 1.74 -4.23
C SER A 24 -0.93 2.08 -4.49
N ALA A 25 -1.84 1.66 -3.61
CA ALA A 25 -3.27 1.91 -3.79
C ALA A 25 -3.73 3.28 -3.28
N GLY A 26 -3.00 3.91 -2.36
CA GLY A 26 -3.39 5.16 -1.69
C GLY A 26 -4.60 5.03 -0.75
N ASN A 27 -5.26 3.87 -0.70
CA ASN A 27 -6.42 3.62 0.16
C ASN A 27 -6.51 2.15 0.59
N ILE A 28 -7.20 1.89 1.71
CA ILE A 28 -7.30 0.55 2.31
C ILE A 28 -8.04 -0.44 1.40
N VAL A 29 -9.06 0.01 0.66
CA VAL A 29 -9.88 -0.88 -0.18
C VAL A 29 -9.08 -1.37 -1.38
N GLY A 30 -8.33 -0.49 -2.03
CA GLY A 30 -7.41 -0.82 -3.12
C GLY A 30 -6.27 -1.71 -2.63
N ALA A 31 -5.69 -1.42 -1.47
CA ALA A 31 -4.67 -2.28 -0.86
C ALA A 31 -5.21 -3.69 -0.57
N ALA A 32 -6.45 -3.80 -0.09
CA ALA A 32 -7.10 -5.09 0.14
C ALA A 32 -7.27 -5.89 -1.16
N LYS A 33 -7.65 -5.23 -2.27
CA LYS A 33 -7.73 -5.85 -3.60
C LYS A 33 -6.36 -6.34 -4.08
N LEU A 34 -5.31 -5.54 -3.96
CA LEU A 34 -3.94 -5.91 -4.36
C LEU A 34 -3.42 -7.12 -3.57
N LEU A 35 -3.75 -7.17 -2.27
CA LEU A 35 -3.33 -8.24 -1.37
C LEU A 35 -4.23 -9.49 -1.43
N GLY A 36 -5.33 -9.47 -2.18
CA GLY A 36 -6.30 -10.58 -2.19
C GLY A 36 -6.95 -10.86 -0.83
N THR A 37 -7.15 -9.83 0.00
CA THR A 37 -7.69 -9.93 1.36
C THR A 37 -8.90 -9.00 1.55
N THR A 38 -9.55 -9.06 2.71
CA THR A 38 -10.60 -8.09 3.07
C THR A 38 -10.03 -6.81 3.67
N ARG A 39 -10.81 -5.71 3.59
CA ARG A 39 -10.52 -4.43 4.27
C ARG A 39 -10.24 -4.62 5.77
N HIS A 40 -11.01 -5.49 6.44
CA HIS A 40 -10.82 -5.78 7.86
C HIS A 40 -9.49 -6.51 8.10
N GLY A 41 -9.11 -7.43 7.21
CA GLY A 41 -7.79 -8.07 7.23
C GLY A 41 -6.65 -7.06 7.13
N VAL A 42 -6.74 -6.08 6.22
CA VAL A 42 -5.72 -5.01 6.11
C VAL A 42 -5.64 -4.19 7.39
N LYS A 43 -6.77 -3.77 7.96
CA LYS A 43 -6.79 -3.03 9.24
C LYS A 43 -6.12 -3.80 10.37
N ARG A 44 -6.41 -5.10 10.51
CA ARG A 44 -5.77 -5.94 11.54
C ARG A 44 -4.27 -6.04 11.33
N ARG A 45 -3.79 -6.13 10.09
CA ARG A 45 -2.35 -6.17 9.78
C ARG A 45 -1.64 -4.85 10.07
N ILE A 46 -2.28 -3.71 9.79
CA ILE A 46 -1.76 -2.38 10.17
C ILE A 46 -1.52 -2.31 11.67
N ILE A 47 -2.50 -2.74 12.48
CA ILE A 47 -2.40 -2.76 13.94
C ILE A 47 -1.33 -3.77 14.39
N LYS A 48 -1.37 -5.00 13.88
CA LYS A 48 -0.44 -6.09 14.22
C LYS A 48 1.02 -5.69 14.00
N HIS A 49 1.31 -5.02 12.89
CA HIS A 49 2.67 -4.65 12.49
C HIS A 49 3.05 -3.23 12.88
N ASN A 50 2.18 -2.51 13.61
CA ASN A 50 2.35 -1.11 14.00
C ASN A 50 2.79 -0.23 12.82
N ILE A 51 2.08 -0.35 11.69
CA ILE A 51 2.37 0.38 10.46
C ILE A 51 1.82 1.80 10.61
N ARG A 52 2.70 2.80 10.57
CA ARG A 52 2.30 4.21 10.57
C ARG A 52 1.86 4.61 9.15
N TRP A 53 0.59 4.37 8.83
CA TRP A 53 -0.01 4.80 7.58
C TRP A 53 -0.75 6.14 7.77
N VAL A 54 -0.14 7.22 7.30
CA VAL A 54 -0.81 8.52 7.18
C VAL A 54 -1.57 8.52 5.86
N ARG A 55 -2.89 8.77 5.90
CA ARG A 55 -3.67 8.90 4.67
C ARG A 55 -3.12 10.10 3.90
N SER A 56 -2.31 9.85 2.88
CA SER A 56 -1.83 10.91 2.02
C SER A 56 -2.99 11.39 1.15
N SER A 57 -3.76 12.37 1.66
CA SER A 57 -4.69 13.16 0.85
C SER A 57 -3.94 14.09 -0.12
N LEU A 58 -2.61 14.02 -0.18
CA LEU A 58 -1.72 14.91 -0.95
C LEU A 58 -1.24 14.31 -2.28
N GLN A 59 -1.44 13.01 -2.54
CA GLN A 59 -0.97 12.37 -3.78
C GLN A 59 -1.87 12.61 -5.00
N ASP A 60 -3.02 13.28 -4.81
CA ASP A 60 -3.99 13.62 -5.85
C ASP A 60 -3.67 14.93 -6.60
N ARG A 61 -2.46 15.50 -6.43
CA ARG A 61 -2.10 16.80 -7.06
C ARG A 61 -0.83 16.81 -7.90
N SER A 62 -0.08 15.72 -8.02
CA SER A 62 1.19 15.69 -8.75
C SER A 62 1.20 14.85 -10.04
N SER A 63 0.07 14.25 -10.43
CA SER A 63 -0.07 13.55 -11.72
C SER A 63 -0.86 14.42 -12.72
N GLY A 64 -0.32 15.59 -13.04
CA GLY A 64 -0.95 16.56 -13.95
C GLY A 64 0.03 17.50 -14.65
N ALA A 65 1.27 17.07 -14.85
CA ALA A 65 2.26 17.84 -15.61
C ALA A 65 3.03 16.90 -16.55
N GLY A 66 2.66 16.91 -17.83
CA GLY A 66 3.47 16.30 -18.88
C GLY A 66 2.73 15.47 -19.93
N ASP A 67 1.64 15.98 -20.51
CA ASP A 67 1.33 15.61 -21.91
C ASP A 67 0.48 16.70 -22.60
N ALA A 68 1.17 17.67 -23.20
CA ALA A 68 0.57 18.62 -24.15
C ALA A 68 1.66 19.14 -25.09
N VAL A 69 2.10 18.28 -26.01
CA VAL A 69 2.68 18.69 -27.29
C VAL A 69 1.72 18.24 -28.39
N ARG A 70 0.79 19.13 -28.76
CA ARG A 70 0.42 19.43 -30.16
C ARG A 70 -0.70 20.46 -30.21
#